data_AF-A0A8S3S1C0-F1
#
_entry.id   AF-A0A8S3S1C0-F1
#
_cell.length_a   1.000
_cell.length_b   1.000
_cell.length_c   1.000
_cell.angle_alpha   90.00
_cell.angle_beta   90.00
_cell.angle_gamma   90.00
#
_symmetry.space_group_name_H-M   'P 1'
#
loop_
_entity.id
_entity.type
_entity.pdbx_description
1 polymer ?
#
loop_
_entity_poly.entity_id
_entity_poly.type
_entity_poly.pdbx_seq_one_letter_code
_entity_poly.pdbx_strand_id
1 'polypeptide(L)'
;MAETTMGELAVWPKQLWIVFGSVAETTESELATTRLREYFGNGKFDDGSLVRNKSTFTPKTGRDEYLDSFIDTISKLPINYHNTKQNLSRREKKSLEELKNNPSIILKEADKGGGIVIMDKTFYREKVLEQLNDNEYYTKLRKNNDKSTIRKIKKLVKEYSESFTDNEIAYLCDFTPKEANFYGLPKIHKSNTIQTAVKHQNRKYIESPNPNDLKLRPIVAGPESTTQRMSHFLDLILKKLCPLIPSYVRDDIDFLRYIPETVPKNTLLTTFDVTSLYTNIPHDLGTTAIKYWVEINREIVDGRFDTELIVSFGKCVLQSGIGCGTQNPCSSPDGSMITTCHFNLVILHRNCSMFFLTFTVRVILSPTVLPIKRKQWMKSKHG
;
A
#
# COMPACT_ATOMS: atom_id res chain seq x y z
N MET A 1 45.72 -25.77 -14.98
CA MET A 1 44.89 -25.76 -16.19
C MET A 1 43.52 -26.24 -15.79
N ALA A 2 42.64 -25.29 -15.52
CA ALA A 2 41.25 -25.50 -15.15
C ALA A 2 40.42 -24.90 -16.30
N GLU A 3 39.61 -25.73 -16.95
CA GLU A 3 38.69 -25.30 -17.99
C GLU A 3 37.35 -26.04 -17.83
N THR A 4 36.30 -25.22 -17.74
CA THR A 4 34.93 -25.46 -18.24
C THR A 4 34.12 -26.55 -17.51
N THR A 5 33.02 -26.23 -16.83
CA THR A 5 31.77 -25.80 -17.47
C THR A 5 30.90 -24.90 -16.59
N MET A 6 30.43 -23.81 -17.20
CA MET A 6 29.45 -22.88 -16.67
C MET A 6 28.12 -23.60 -16.42
N GLY A 7 27.69 -23.67 -15.16
CA GLY A 7 26.34 -24.09 -14.80
C GLY A 7 25.34 -23.00 -15.21
N GLU A 8 24.40 -23.38 -16.07
CA GLU A 8 23.28 -22.56 -16.49
C GLU A 8 22.49 -22.08 -15.27
N LEU A 9 22.54 -20.77 -15.01
CA LEU A 9 21.65 -20.08 -14.09
C LEU A 9 20.25 -20.13 -14.68
N ALA A 10 19.33 -20.82 -14.00
CA ALA A 10 17.92 -20.85 -14.32
C ALA A 10 17.36 -19.41 -14.33
N VAL A 11 17.23 -18.86 -15.53
CA VAL A 11 16.55 -17.61 -15.81
C VAL A 11 15.07 -17.85 -15.53
N TRP A 12 14.54 -17.20 -14.50
CA TRP A 12 13.11 -17.15 -14.23
C TRP A 12 12.41 -16.53 -15.45
N PRO A 13 11.52 -17.25 -16.17
CA PRO A 13 10.81 -16.67 -17.28
C PRO A 13 9.96 -15.52 -16.76
N LYS A 14 10.06 -14.35 -17.42
CA LYS A 14 9.16 -13.22 -17.23
C LYS A 14 7.72 -13.72 -17.36
N GLN A 15 7.04 -13.90 -16.23
CA GLN A 15 5.63 -14.24 -16.22
C GLN A 15 4.85 -13.00 -16.67
N LEU A 16 4.10 -13.20 -17.75
CA LEU A 16 3.14 -12.27 -18.29
C LEU A 16 2.11 -11.97 -17.18
N TRP A 17 2.07 -10.71 -16.73
CA TRP A 17 1.02 -10.24 -15.84
C TRP A 17 -0.28 -10.17 -16.63
N ILE A 18 -1.10 -11.22 -16.56
CA ILE A 18 -2.49 -11.12 -17.01
C ILE A 18 -3.27 -10.52 -15.85
N VAL A 19 -3.41 -9.20 -15.87
CA VAL A 19 -4.41 -8.51 -15.06
C VAL A 19 -5.76 -8.91 -15.63
N PHE A 20 -6.45 -9.86 -15.00
CA PHE A 20 -7.88 -10.05 -15.23
C PHE A 20 -8.63 -8.93 -14.51
N GLY A 21 -8.55 -7.73 -15.07
CA GLY A 21 -9.57 -6.72 -14.87
C GLY A 21 -10.75 -7.09 -15.77
N SER A 22 -11.94 -7.22 -15.21
CA SER A 22 -13.13 -7.27 -16.06
C SER A 22 -13.21 -5.91 -16.78
N VAL A 23 -13.03 -5.91 -18.10
CA VAL A 23 -13.10 -4.71 -18.94
C VAL A 23 -14.55 -4.19 -19.08
N ALA A 24 -15.52 -4.92 -18.49
CA ALA A 24 -16.92 -4.55 -18.52
C ALA A 24 -17.29 -3.44 -17.52
N GLU A 25 -16.66 -3.39 -16.34
CA GLU A 25 -16.89 -2.29 -15.37
C GLU A 25 -16.16 -0.99 -15.77
N THR A 26 -15.17 -1.07 -16.66
CA THR A 26 -14.34 0.08 -17.07
C THR A 26 -15.04 1.01 -18.06
N THR A 27 -15.90 0.52 -18.95
CA THR A 27 -16.46 1.38 -20.02
C THR A 27 -17.46 2.42 -19.50
N GLU A 28 -18.42 2.06 -18.65
CA GLU A 28 -19.38 3.02 -18.11
C GLU A 28 -18.71 4.08 -17.21
N SER A 29 -17.74 3.66 -16.39
CA SER A 29 -16.93 4.55 -15.56
C SER A 29 -16.08 5.52 -16.42
N GLU A 30 -15.50 5.05 -17.51
CA GLU A 30 -14.70 5.85 -18.43
C GLU A 30 -15.55 6.84 -19.25
N LEU A 31 -16.73 6.42 -19.71
CA LEU A 31 -17.68 7.28 -20.40
C LEU A 31 -18.24 8.36 -19.45
N ALA A 32 -18.56 8.00 -18.20
CA ALA A 32 -18.93 8.97 -17.17
C ALA A 32 -17.80 9.97 -16.86
N THR A 33 -16.55 9.49 -16.82
CA THR A 33 -15.36 10.36 -16.65
C THR A 33 -15.22 11.35 -17.81
N THR A 34 -15.52 10.92 -19.04
CA THR A 34 -15.46 11.78 -20.23
C THR A 34 -16.52 12.89 -20.16
N ARG A 35 -17.75 12.58 -19.75
CA ARG A 35 -18.80 13.59 -19.50
C ARG A 35 -18.41 14.56 -18.40
N LEU A 36 -17.83 14.07 -17.30
CA LEU A 36 -17.36 14.92 -16.20
C LEU A 36 -16.27 15.89 -16.67
N ARG A 37 -15.34 15.44 -17.52
CA ARG A 37 -14.29 16.31 -18.10
C ARG A 37 -14.87 17.42 -18.96
N GLU A 38 -15.85 17.11 -19.81
CA GLU A 38 -16.53 18.14 -20.60
C GLU A 38 -17.37 19.07 -19.71
N TYR A 39 -18.07 18.54 -18.70
CA TYR A 39 -18.85 19.34 -17.74
C TYR A 39 -18.06 20.37 -16.96
N PHE A 40 -16.92 19.94 -16.42
CA PHE A 40 -16.11 20.82 -15.62
C PHE A 40 -15.19 21.70 -16.50
N GLY A 41 -14.87 21.28 -17.73
CA GLY A 41 -14.03 22.05 -18.66
C GLY A 41 -12.77 22.62 -17.98
N ASN A 42 -12.24 23.75 -18.47
CA ASN A 42 -11.17 24.50 -17.78
C ASN A 42 -11.64 25.20 -16.48
N GLY A 43 -12.86 24.92 -16.00
CA GLY A 43 -13.40 25.48 -14.77
C GLY A 43 -12.73 24.86 -13.55
N LYS A 44 -12.02 25.68 -12.77
CA LYS A 44 -11.58 25.30 -11.43
C LYS A 44 -12.78 25.35 -10.48
N PHE A 45 -13.48 24.24 -10.33
CA PHE A 45 -14.34 24.01 -9.16
C PHE A 45 -13.46 23.65 -7.97
N ASP A 46 -12.84 24.68 -7.39
CA ASP A 46 -12.14 24.57 -6.12
C ASP A 46 -13.02 25.21 -5.06
N ASP A 47 -13.72 24.37 -4.29
CA ASP A 47 -14.45 24.78 -3.10
C ASP A 47 -13.51 24.99 -1.90
N GLY A 48 -12.19 24.90 -2.12
CA GLY A 48 -11.16 24.99 -1.09
C GLY A 48 -11.00 23.71 -0.26
N SER A 49 -11.80 22.67 -0.54
CA SER A 49 -11.79 21.44 0.25
C SER A 49 -10.59 20.56 -0.09
N LEU A 50 -9.81 20.17 0.93
CA LEU A 50 -8.72 19.20 0.77
C LEU A 50 -9.25 17.79 0.50
N VAL A 51 -10.41 17.44 1.06
CA VAL A 51 -11.03 16.13 0.96
C VAL A 51 -12.52 16.25 0.71
N ARG A 52 -13.07 15.29 -0.04
CA ARG A 52 -14.49 15.22 -0.35
C ARG A 52 -14.95 13.78 -0.50
N ASN A 53 -16.24 13.53 -0.23
CA ASN A 53 -16.87 12.26 -0.54
C ASN A 53 -16.86 12.00 -2.06
N LYS A 54 -16.79 10.73 -2.46
CA LYS A 54 -16.92 10.37 -3.88
C LYS A 54 -18.30 10.80 -4.37
N SER A 55 -18.33 11.62 -5.41
CA SER A 55 -19.58 12.05 -6.03
C SER A 55 -20.10 10.97 -6.98
N THR A 56 -21.40 10.73 -6.95
CA THR A 56 -22.11 9.93 -7.95
C THR A 56 -22.69 10.80 -9.07
N PHE A 57 -22.41 12.11 -9.04
CA PHE A 57 -22.90 13.05 -10.04
C PHE A 57 -22.37 12.65 -11.42
N THR A 58 -23.29 12.51 -12.37
CA THR A 58 -22.96 12.37 -13.79
C THR A 58 -23.73 13.45 -14.54
N PRO A 59 -23.06 14.26 -15.38
CA PRO A 59 -23.70 15.26 -16.21
C PRO A 59 -24.82 14.66 -17.08
N LYS A 60 -25.93 15.38 -17.23
CA LYS A 60 -27.00 15.00 -18.16
C LYS A 60 -26.50 15.10 -19.61
N THR A 61 -27.07 14.26 -20.47
CA THR A 61 -26.91 14.32 -21.93
C THR A 61 -27.53 15.59 -22.50
N GLY A 62 -27.10 15.99 -23.70
CA GLY A 62 -27.61 17.13 -24.46
C GLY A 62 -26.80 18.42 -24.30
N ARG A 63 -25.58 18.36 -23.76
CA ARG A 63 -24.71 19.54 -23.60
C ARG A 63 -23.68 19.68 -24.72
N ASP A 64 -23.19 18.56 -25.23
CA ASP A 64 -22.30 18.48 -26.37
C ASP A 64 -22.76 17.34 -27.27
N GLU A 65 -23.28 17.70 -28.44
CA GLU A 65 -23.83 16.77 -29.41
C GLU A 65 -22.77 15.82 -29.98
N TYR A 66 -21.52 16.30 -30.13
CA TYR A 66 -20.40 15.48 -30.61
C TYR A 66 -19.97 14.48 -29.55
N LEU A 67 -19.90 14.90 -28.28
CA LEU A 67 -19.58 14.02 -27.18
C LEU A 67 -20.67 12.97 -26.97
N ASP A 68 -21.93 13.36 -27.02
CA ASP A 68 -23.04 12.42 -26.88
C ASP A 68 -23.09 11.45 -28.07
N SER A 69 -22.85 11.92 -29.29
CA SER A 69 -22.72 11.06 -30.47
C SER A 69 -21.53 10.10 -30.35
N PHE A 70 -20.38 10.57 -29.83
CA PHE A 70 -19.21 9.74 -29.58
C PHE A 70 -19.50 8.66 -28.52
N ILE A 71 -20.08 9.05 -27.38
CA ILE A 71 -20.45 8.12 -26.31
C ILE A 71 -21.47 7.10 -26.81
N ASP A 72 -22.49 7.53 -27.55
CA ASP A 72 -23.50 6.67 -28.16
C ASP A 72 -22.88 5.69 -29.17
N THR A 73 -21.96 6.18 -30.00
CA THR A 73 -21.20 5.34 -30.93
C THR A 73 -20.38 4.30 -30.20
N ILE A 74 -19.56 4.69 -29.20
CA ILE A 74 -18.74 3.77 -28.41
C ILE A 74 -19.59 2.76 -27.62
N SER A 75 -20.73 3.19 -27.07
CA SER A 75 -21.64 2.32 -26.32
C SER A 75 -22.33 1.30 -27.23
N LYS A 76 -22.59 1.68 -28.49
CA LYS A 76 -23.18 0.82 -29.53
C LYS A 76 -22.15 0.02 -30.31
N LEU A 77 -20.86 0.38 -30.25
CA LEU A 77 -19.81 -0.45 -30.82
C LEU A 77 -19.96 -1.81 -30.17
N PRO A 78 -20.14 -2.89 -30.96
CA PRO A 78 -20.03 -4.21 -30.39
C PRO A 78 -18.62 -4.25 -29.81
N ILE A 79 -18.53 -4.31 -28.48
CA ILE A 79 -17.38 -4.92 -27.84
C ILE A 79 -17.50 -6.37 -28.27
N ASN A 80 -17.07 -6.64 -29.51
CA ASN A 80 -16.63 -7.93 -29.92
C ASN A 80 -15.47 -8.19 -28.96
N TYR A 81 -15.81 -8.75 -27.81
CA TYR A 81 -15.20 -10.00 -27.46
C TYR A 81 -15.27 -10.79 -28.76
N HIS A 82 -14.23 -10.67 -29.60
CA HIS A 82 -13.88 -11.80 -30.43
C HIS A 82 -14.08 -12.97 -29.50
N ASN A 83 -14.93 -13.92 -29.91
CA ASN A 83 -15.08 -15.20 -29.25
C ASN A 83 -13.66 -15.77 -29.19
N THR A 84 -12.89 -15.29 -28.21
CA THR A 84 -11.53 -15.63 -27.97
C THR A 84 -11.74 -17.03 -27.49
N LYS A 85 -11.32 -17.98 -28.34
CA LYS A 85 -11.38 -19.38 -27.95
C LYS A 85 -10.80 -19.44 -26.54
N GLN A 86 -11.61 -19.89 -25.59
CA GLN A 86 -11.18 -20.05 -24.21
C GLN A 86 -9.82 -20.75 -24.26
N ASN A 87 -8.79 -20.07 -23.75
CA ASN A 87 -7.44 -20.61 -23.70
C ASN A 87 -7.31 -21.72 -22.63
N LEU A 88 -8.39 -21.96 -21.89
CA LEU A 88 -8.55 -23.03 -20.93
C LEU A 88 -9.40 -24.14 -21.53
N SER A 89 -8.90 -25.36 -21.45
CA SER A 89 -9.69 -26.56 -21.70
C SER A 89 -10.85 -26.67 -20.71
N ARG A 90 -11.89 -27.44 -21.08
CA ARG A 90 -13.01 -27.74 -20.17
C ARG A 90 -12.54 -28.36 -18.85
N ARG A 91 -11.47 -29.16 -18.89
CA ARG A 91 -10.86 -29.77 -17.70
C ARG A 91 -10.23 -28.71 -16.80
N GLU A 92 -9.40 -27.81 -17.35
CA GLU A 92 -8.76 -26.75 -16.56
C GLU A 92 -9.79 -25.81 -15.95
N LYS A 93 -10.83 -25.43 -16.69
CA LYS A 93 -11.93 -24.63 -16.16
C LYS A 93 -12.63 -25.33 -15.00
N LYS A 94 -12.95 -26.62 -15.16
CA LYS A 94 -13.57 -27.41 -14.08
C LYS A 94 -12.65 -27.47 -12.85
N SER A 95 -11.35 -27.71 -13.05
CA SER A 95 -10.37 -27.76 -11.95
C SER A 95 -10.22 -26.40 -11.25
N LEU A 96 -10.29 -25.28 -11.98
CA LEU A 96 -10.28 -23.94 -11.38
C LEU A 96 -11.53 -23.67 -10.56
N GLU A 97 -12.71 -24.08 -11.04
CA GLU A 97 -13.95 -23.98 -10.27
C GLU A 97 -13.91 -24.88 -9.02
N GLU A 98 -13.40 -26.11 -9.13
CA GLU A 98 -13.20 -27.00 -7.99
C GLU A 98 -12.22 -26.40 -6.96
N LEU A 99 -11.11 -25.80 -7.43
CA LEU A 99 -10.12 -25.14 -6.57
C LEU A 99 -10.72 -23.91 -5.87
N LYS A 100 -11.43 -23.06 -6.61
CA LYS A 100 -12.06 -21.83 -6.09
C LYS A 100 -13.14 -22.14 -5.05
N ASN A 101 -13.90 -23.21 -5.25
CA ASN A 101 -15.02 -23.58 -4.39
C ASN A 101 -14.62 -24.56 -3.27
N ASN A 102 -13.35 -24.97 -3.19
CA ASN A 102 -12.88 -25.86 -2.13
C ASN A 102 -12.73 -25.11 -0.79
N PRO A 103 -13.54 -25.42 0.24
CA PRO A 103 -13.51 -24.70 1.51
C PRO A 103 -12.32 -25.08 2.41
N SER A 104 -11.58 -26.16 2.12
CA SER A 104 -10.47 -26.65 2.95
C SER A 104 -9.14 -25.97 2.65
N ILE A 105 -9.04 -25.23 1.55
CA ILE A 105 -7.81 -24.55 1.15
C ILE A 105 -7.96 -23.03 1.22
N ILE A 106 -6.82 -22.34 1.26
CA ILE A 106 -6.74 -20.90 1.08
C ILE A 106 -5.64 -20.57 0.06
N LEU A 107 -5.97 -19.66 -0.86
CA LEU A 107 -5.04 -19.14 -1.84
C LEU A 107 -4.52 -17.78 -1.36
N LYS A 108 -3.20 -17.63 -1.32
CA LYS A 108 -2.53 -16.38 -0.99
C LYS A 108 -1.36 -16.13 -1.92
N GLU A 109 -1.11 -14.85 -2.22
CA GLU A 109 0.16 -14.44 -2.81
C GLU A 109 1.28 -14.59 -1.78
N ALA A 110 2.47 -14.97 -2.24
CA ALA A 110 3.66 -14.98 -1.42
C ALA A 110 4.08 -13.56 -1.09
N ASP A 111 4.64 -13.40 0.11
CA ASP A 111 5.14 -12.11 0.62
C ASP A 111 6.19 -11.43 -0.28
N LYS A 112 6.93 -12.25 -1.04
CA LYS A 112 7.96 -11.83 -2.02
C LYS A 112 8.00 -12.82 -3.17
N GLY A 113 8.39 -12.33 -4.35
CA GLY A 113 8.66 -13.16 -5.53
C GLY A 113 7.43 -13.55 -6.36
N GLY A 114 6.25 -12.99 -6.06
CA GLY A 114 5.04 -13.14 -6.89
C GLY A 114 4.46 -14.56 -6.95
N GLY A 115 4.95 -15.49 -6.13
CA GLY A 115 4.47 -16.87 -6.12
C GLY A 115 3.04 -16.99 -5.58
N ILE A 116 2.28 -17.96 -6.11
CA ILE A 116 0.97 -18.33 -5.57
C ILE A 116 1.16 -19.47 -4.57
N VAL A 117 0.60 -19.31 -3.37
CA VAL A 117 0.67 -20.30 -2.29
C VAL A 117 -0.71 -20.87 -2.04
N ILE A 118 -0.82 -22.19 -2.14
CA ILE A 118 -2.00 -22.97 -1.77
C ILE A 118 -1.72 -23.58 -0.41
N MET A 119 -2.55 -23.26 0.59
CA MET A 119 -2.37 -23.76 1.95
C MET A 119 -3.63 -24.47 2.42
N ASP A 120 -3.45 -25.46 3.29
CA ASP A 120 -4.56 -25.92 4.13
C ASP A 120 -5.06 -24.75 5.00
N LYS A 121 -6.38 -24.60 5.04
CA LYS A 121 -7.03 -23.47 5.72
C LYS A 121 -6.89 -23.56 7.24
N THR A 122 -6.85 -24.77 7.79
CA THR A 122 -6.66 -25.02 9.23
C THR A 122 -5.25 -24.61 9.64
N PHE A 123 -4.23 -25.08 8.90
CA PHE A 123 -2.84 -24.70 9.11
C PHE A 123 -2.61 -23.20 8.99
N TYR A 124 -3.20 -22.55 7.97
CA TYR A 124 -3.13 -21.09 7.84
C TYR A 124 -3.76 -20.37 9.05
N ARG A 125 -4.93 -20.84 9.51
CA ARG A 125 -5.60 -20.28 10.70
C ARG A 125 -4.75 -20.44 11.95
N GLU A 126 -4.10 -21.59 12.14
CA GLU A 126 -3.18 -21.82 13.26
C GLU A 126 -2.01 -20.83 13.24
N LYS A 127 -1.40 -20.60 12.06
CA LYS A 127 -0.31 -19.61 11.92
C LYS A 127 -0.75 -18.18 12.19
N VAL A 128 -1.99 -17.83 11.82
CA VAL A 128 -2.57 -16.53 12.18
C VAL A 128 -2.76 -16.42 13.69
N LEU A 129 -3.29 -17.45 14.34
CA LEU A 129 -3.52 -17.46 15.79
C LEU A 129 -2.23 -17.50 16.60
N GLU A 130 -1.20 -18.22 16.14
CA GLU A 130 0.15 -18.22 16.71
C GLU A 130 0.67 -16.77 16.84
N GLN A 131 0.41 -15.95 15.83
CA GLN A 131 0.81 -14.55 15.83
C GLN A 131 -0.10 -13.66 16.69
N LEU A 132 -1.44 -13.82 16.60
CA LEU A 132 -2.38 -12.96 17.34
C LEU A 132 -2.45 -13.26 18.84
N ASN A 133 -2.01 -14.44 19.27
CA ASN A 133 -1.92 -14.82 20.68
C ASN A 133 -0.62 -14.35 21.35
N ASP A 134 0.26 -13.68 20.61
CA ASP A 134 1.44 -13.05 21.18
C ASP A 134 1.04 -11.82 22.02
N ASN A 135 1.03 -12.00 23.34
CA ASN A 135 0.62 -10.96 24.29
C ASN A 135 1.67 -9.87 24.50
N GLU A 136 2.89 -10.02 23.96
CA GLU A 136 3.90 -8.96 23.95
C GLU A 136 3.48 -7.85 22.97
N TYR A 137 2.90 -8.24 21.83
CA TYR A 137 2.54 -7.31 20.76
C TYR A 137 1.04 -7.04 20.68
N TYR A 138 0.18 -8.02 20.94
CA TYR A 138 -1.27 -7.90 20.74
C TYR A 138 -2.05 -8.01 22.06
N THR A 139 -3.22 -7.39 22.10
CA THR A 139 -4.15 -7.49 23.23
C THR A 139 -5.57 -7.59 22.72
N LYS A 140 -6.25 -8.61 23.26
CA LYS A 140 -7.65 -8.85 22.95
C LYS A 140 -8.53 -7.75 23.53
N LEU A 141 -9.25 -7.05 22.64
CA LEU A 141 -10.23 -6.06 23.05
C LEU A 141 -11.49 -6.73 23.60
N ARG A 142 -12.00 -6.22 24.73
CA ARG A 142 -13.26 -6.69 25.34
C ARG A 142 -14.50 -6.23 24.56
N LYS A 143 -14.40 -5.09 23.87
CA LYS A 143 -15.50 -4.46 23.14
C LYS A 143 -14.96 -3.72 21.92
N ASN A 144 -15.74 -3.70 20.84
CA ASN A 144 -15.46 -2.84 19.70
C ASN A 144 -15.58 -1.35 20.12
N ASN A 145 -14.49 -0.60 19.91
CA ASN A 145 -14.35 0.81 20.28
C ASN A 145 -14.67 1.78 19.11
N ASP A 146 -15.09 1.29 17.95
CA ASP A 146 -15.29 2.11 16.74
C ASP A 146 -16.28 3.26 16.97
N LYS A 147 -17.38 2.98 17.69
CA LYS A 147 -18.37 4.00 18.05
C LYS A 147 -17.81 5.08 18.98
N SER A 148 -16.83 4.76 19.83
CA SER A 148 -16.21 5.76 20.70
C SER A 148 -15.19 6.59 19.91
N THR A 149 -14.42 5.97 19.03
CA THR A 149 -13.49 6.65 18.11
C THR A 149 -14.23 7.64 17.21
N ILE A 150 -15.32 7.24 16.58
CA ILE A 150 -16.11 8.15 15.74
C ILE A 150 -16.67 9.33 16.54
N ARG A 151 -17.15 9.10 17.76
CA ARG A 151 -17.62 10.19 18.62
C ARG A 151 -16.50 11.17 18.96
N LYS A 152 -15.28 10.68 19.20
CA LYS A 152 -14.10 11.55 19.39
C LYS A 152 -13.78 12.36 18.14
N ILE A 153 -13.77 11.72 16.97
CA ILE A 153 -13.56 12.39 15.69
C ILE A 153 -14.60 13.50 15.47
N LYS A 154 -15.90 13.17 15.60
CA LYS A 154 -16.99 14.15 15.45
C LYS A 154 -16.88 15.31 16.44
N LYS A 155 -16.47 15.02 17.69
CA LYS A 155 -16.24 16.06 18.71
C LYS A 155 -15.11 17.01 18.28
N LEU A 156 -13.97 16.46 17.84
CA LEU A 156 -12.83 17.26 17.39
C LEU A 156 -13.18 18.10 16.16
N VAL A 157 -13.85 17.51 15.15
CA VAL A 157 -14.30 18.27 13.96
C VAL A 157 -15.24 19.40 14.34
N LYS A 158 -16.15 19.16 15.31
CA LYS A 158 -17.08 20.19 15.80
C LYS A 158 -16.38 21.32 16.55
N GLU A 159 -15.31 21.02 17.30
CA GLU A 159 -14.54 22.02 18.05
C GLU A 159 -13.85 23.03 17.11
N TYR A 160 -13.45 22.58 15.92
CA TYR A 160 -12.79 23.40 14.90
C TYR A 160 -13.67 23.59 13.66
N SER A 161 -15.00 23.64 13.82
CA SER A 161 -15.92 23.63 12.67
C SER A 161 -15.70 24.80 11.71
N GLU A 162 -15.23 25.95 12.21
CA GLU A 162 -14.94 27.14 11.40
C GLU A 162 -13.75 26.96 10.44
N SER A 163 -12.85 26.01 10.73
CA SER A 163 -11.70 25.69 9.87
C SER A 163 -12.05 24.82 8.67
N PHE A 164 -13.18 24.12 8.71
CA PHE A 164 -13.56 23.12 7.72
C PHE A 164 -14.65 23.61 6.78
N THR A 165 -14.62 23.12 5.55
CA THR A 165 -15.76 23.23 4.64
C THR A 165 -16.82 22.16 4.96
N ASP A 166 -18.05 22.36 4.49
CA ASP A 166 -19.12 21.36 4.64
C ASP A 166 -18.74 20.01 4.01
N ASN A 167 -18.00 20.03 2.89
CA ASN A 167 -17.53 18.82 2.22
C ASN A 167 -16.46 18.08 3.02
N GLU A 168 -15.57 18.80 3.70
CA GLU A 168 -14.57 18.22 4.59
C GLU A 168 -15.22 17.62 5.84
N ILE A 169 -16.20 18.33 6.44
CA ILE A 169 -16.98 17.83 7.59
C ILE A 169 -17.74 16.55 7.18
N ALA A 170 -18.45 16.57 6.06
CA ALA A 170 -19.16 15.40 5.55
C ALA A 170 -18.21 14.24 5.23
N TYR A 171 -17.02 14.52 4.69
CA TYR A 171 -16.01 13.49 4.48
C TYR A 171 -15.54 12.87 5.81
N LEU A 172 -15.24 13.68 6.82
CA LEU A 172 -14.71 13.21 8.10
C LEU A 172 -15.77 12.57 9.00
N CYS A 173 -17.04 12.96 8.89
CA CYS A 173 -18.09 12.59 9.85
C CYS A 173 -19.19 11.69 9.26
N ASP A 174 -19.45 11.77 7.95
CA ASP A 174 -20.61 11.13 7.33
C ASP A 174 -20.19 9.88 6.55
N PHE A 175 -19.81 8.87 7.32
CA PHE A 175 -19.55 7.54 6.80
C PHE A 175 -19.83 6.46 7.83
N THR A 176 -20.07 5.26 7.31
CA THR A 176 -20.22 4.06 8.12
C THR A 176 -18.88 3.34 8.14
N PRO A 177 -18.21 3.22 9.31
CA PRO A 177 -16.96 2.49 9.39
C PRO A 177 -17.20 1.00 9.16
N LYS A 178 -16.18 0.31 8.64
CA LYS A 178 -16.10 -1.15 8.63
C LYS A 178 -14.88 -1.62 9.41
N GLU A 179 -15.03 -2.77 10.06
CA GLU A 179 -13.93 -3.43 10.75
C GLU A 179 -12.81 -3.75 9.75
N ALA A 180 -11.57 -3.60 10.19
CA ALA A 180 -10.44 -3.93 9.35
C ALA A 180 -10.26 -5.45 9.25
N ASN A 181 -9.97 -5.91 8.04
CA ASN A 181 -9.71 -7.31 7.78
C ASN A 181 -8.25 -7.66 8.07
N PHE A 182 -8.03 -8.68 8.90
CA PHE A 182 -6.70 -9.25 9.11
C PHE A 182 -6.44 -10.42 8.17
N TYR A 183 -5.28 -10.43 7.53
CA TYR A 183 -4.77 -11.62 6.85
C TYR A 183 -3.23 -11.65 6.86
N GLY A 184 -2.66 -12.82 6.60
CA GLY A 184 -1.22 -13.03 6.54
C GLY A 184 -0.74 -13.38 5.13
N LEU A 185 0.35 -12.78 4.68
CA LEU A 185 1.06 -13.20 3.46
C LEU A 185 2.18 -14.20 3.81
N PRO A 186 2.25 -15.39 3.19
CA PRO A 186 3.28 -16.37 3.50
C PRO A 186 4.69 -15.90 3.15
N LYS A 187 5.60 -15.84 4.14
CA LYS A 187 7.01 -15.49 3.95
C LYS A 187 7.82 -16.70 3.51
N ILE A 188 7.48 -17.29 2.37
CA ILE A 188 8.11 -18.53 1.87
C ILE A 188 9.65 -18.42 1.73
N HIS A 189 10.14 -17.22 1.42
CA HIS A 189 11.59 -16.92 1.32
C HIS A 189 12.33 -16.94 2.66
N LYS A 190 11.63 -17.05 3.80
CA LYS A 190 12.22 -17.17 5.14
C LYS A 190 12.12 -18.58 5.72
N SER A 191 11.39 -19.49 5.08
CA SER A 191 11.29 -20.89 5.54
C SER A 191 12.47 -21.68 4.97
N ASN A 192 13.26 -22.28 5.86
CA ASN A 192 14.33 -23.21 5.51
C ASN A 192 13.75 -24.51 4.94
N THR A 193 12.60 -24.98 5.46
CA THR A 193 11.91 -26.17 4.94
C THR A 193 11.55 -25.98 3.47
N ILE A 194 10.91 -24.86 3.14
CA ILE A 194 10.51 -24.55 1.76
C ILE A 194 11.74 -24.31 0.88
N GLN A 195 12.74 -23.56 1.34
CA GLN A 195 13.97 -23.34 0.57
C GLN A 195 14.71 -24.64 0.25
N THR A 196 14.73 -25.58 1.17
CA THR A 196 15.32 -26.91 0.97
C THR A 196 14.49 -27.70 -0.04
N ALA A 197 13.16 -27.69 0.07
CA ALA A 197 12.27 -28.30 -0.90
C ALA A 197 12.46 -27.73 -2.32
N VAL A 198 12.63 -26.40 -2.47
CA VAL A 198 12.93 -25.75 -3.75
C VAL A 198 14.22 -26.28 -4.37
N LYS A 199 15.28 -26.45 -3.57
CA LYS A 199 16.59 -26.92 -4.05
C LYS A 199 16.55 -28.38 -4.51
N HIS A 200 15.75 -29.22 -3.87
CA HIS A 200 15.69 -30.66 -4.18
C HIS A 200 14.60 -31.02 -5.20
N GLN A 201 13.52 -30.24 -5.28
CA GLN A 201 12.41 -30.52 -6.19
C GLN A 201 12.59 -29.72 -7.49
N ASN A 202 13.06 -30.38 -8.55
CA ASN A 202 13.08 -29.79 -9.89
C ASN A 202 11.69 -29.89 -10.57
N ARG A 203 10.68 -29.25 -9.98
CA ARG A 203 9.28 -29.27 -10.44
C ARG A 203 8.75 -27.85 -10.65
N LYS A 204 7.71 -27.73 -11.50
CA LYS A 204 7.03 -26.44 -11.75
C LYS A 204 6.34 -25.88 -10.51
N TYR A 205 5.98 -26.75 -9.56
CA TYR A 205 5.41 -26.41 -8.27
C TYR A 205 6.10 -27.25 -7.20
N ILE A 206 6.14 -26.72 -5.98
CA ILE A 206 6.84 -27.33 -4.85
C ILE A 206 5.81 -27.68 -3.79
N GLU A 207 5.91 -28.89 -3.27
CA GLU A 207 5.08 -29.36 -2.16
C GLU A 207 5.92 -29.37 -0.87
N SER A 208 5.41 -28.72 0.16
CA SER A 208 6.00 -28.70 1.50
C SER A 208 4.86 -28.85 2.50
N PRO A 209 4.63 -30.05 3.06
CA PRO A 209 3.51 -30.26 3.98
C PRO A 209 3.75 -29.51 5.29
N ASN A 210 2.83 -28.61 5.64
CA ASN A 210 2.74 -27.85 6.90
C ASN A 210 4.10 -27.44 7.50
N PRO A 211 4.89 -26.59 6.81
CA PRO A 211 6.21 -26.17 7.27
C PRO A 211 6.11 -25.33 8.55
N ASN A 212 6.54 -25.89 9.69
CA ASN A 212 6.42 -25.25 11.00
C ASN A 212 7.15 -23.90 11.09
N ASP A 213 8.25 -23.75 10.35
CA ASP A 213 9.06 -22.53 10.28
C ASP A 213 8.49 -21.44 9.35
N LEU A 214 7.37 -21.71 8.66
CA LEU A 214 6.67 -20.70 7.88
C LEU A 214 6.08 -19.64 8.81
N LYS A 215 6.43 -18.38 8.53
CA LYS A 215 5.86 -17.20 9.19
C LYS A 215 5.03 -16.40 8.19
N LEU A 216 4.02 -15.69 8.69
CA LEU A 216 3.19 -14.80 7.90
C LEU A 216 3.67 -13.34 8.04
N ARG A 217 3.43 -12.51 7.01
CA ARG A 217 3.43 -11.05 7.16
C ARG A 217 2.00 -10.63 7.52
N PRO A 218 1.76 -10.08 8.72
CA PRO A 218 0.43 -9.58 9.06
C PRO A 218 0.08 -8.40 8.15
N ILE A 219 -1.15 -8.36 7.68
CA ILE A 219 -1.73 -7.24 6.96
C ILE A 219 -3.08 -6.92 7.61
N VAL A 220 -3.25 -5.66 7.99
CA VAL A 220 -4.52 -5.12 8.51
C VAL A 220 -5.10 -4.19 7.45
N ALA A 221 -6.04 -4.70 6.66
CA ALA A 221 -6.69 -3.94 5.60
C ALA A 221 -7.96 -3.25 6.12
N GLY A 222 -7.88 -1.94 6.37
CA GLY A 222 -9.00 -1.12 6.87
C GLY A 222 -9.31 0.10 5.99
N PRO A 223 -9.68 -0.07 4.70
CA PRO A 223 -9.93 1.05 3.79
C PRO A 223 -11.11 1.93 4.23
N GLU A 224 -12.05 1.36 5.00
CA GLU A 224 -13.21 2.05 5.56
C GLU A 224 -13.18 2.04 7.10
N SER A 225 -11.99 1.90 7.70
CA SER A 225 -11.84 1.92 9.15
C SER A 225 -12.12 3.30 9.75
N THR A 226 -12.36 3.34 11.06
CA THR A 226 -12.79 4.55 11.78
C THR A 226 -11.84 5.73 11.67
N THR A 227 -10.54 5.50 11.59
CA THR A 227 -9.53 6.56 11.49
C THR A 227 -9.07 6.85 10.07
N GLN A 228 -9.47 6.05 9.08
CA GLN A 228 -8.84 6.13 7.75
C GLN A 228 -9.08 7.45 7.02
N ARG A 229 -10.30 8.02 7.12
CA ARG A 229 -10.59 9.31 6.47
C ARG A 229 -9.82 10.47 7.11
N MET A 230 -9.74 10.48 8.44
CA MET A 230 -8.88 11.42 9.17
C MET A 230 -7.39 11.19 8.83
N SER A 231 -6.98 9.94 8.66
CA SER A 231 -5.62 9.60 8.25
C SER A 231 -5.29 10.15 6.87
N HIS A 232 -6.19 9.99 5.92
CA HIS A 232 -6.02 10.52 4.58
C HIS A 232 -5.96 12.05 4.58
N PHE A 233 -6.86 12.71 5.33
CA PHE A 233 -6.85 14.17 5.46
C PHE A 233 -5.51 14.70 5.99
N LEU A 234 -4.99 14.11 7.07
CA LEU A 234 -3.68 14.48 7.61
C LEU A 234 -2.53 14.15 6.66
N ASP A 235 -2.58 13.03 5.94
CA ASP A 235 -1.56 12.68 4.95
C ASP A 235 -1.41 13.78 3.89
N LEU A 236 -2.52 14.33 3.39
CA LEU A 236 -2.50 15.42 2.41
C LEU A 236 -1.83 16.70 2.93
N ILE A 237 -1.95 16.97 4.24
CA ILE A 237 -1.29 18.10 4.89
C ILE A 237 0.20 17.81 5.07
N LEU A 238 0.53 16.69 5.73
CA LEU A 238 1.90 16.36 6.12
C LEU A 238 2.79 16.01 4.93
N LYS A 239 2.23 15.46 3.85
CA LYS A 239 2.97 15.11 2.64
C LYS A 239 3.60 16.32 1.95
N LYS A 240 3.04 17.52 2.13
CA LYS A 240 3.64 18.78 1.62
C LYS A 240 4.95 19.13 2.34
N LEU A 241 5.13 18.65 3.58
CA LEU A 241 6.32 18.88 4.40
C LEU A 241 7.42 17.87 4.08
N CYS A 242 7.08 16.66 3.61
CA CYS A 242 8.04 15.61 3.32
C CYS A 242 9.20 16.04 2.39
N PRO A 243 9.01 16.80 1.30
CA PRO A 243 10.11 17.23 0.43
C PRO A 243 11.10 18.21 1.06
N LEU A 244 10.75 18.85 2.18
CA LEU A 244 11.61 19.81 2.89
C LEU A 244 12.68 19.11 3.71
N ILE A 245 12.51 17.81 3.90
CA ILE A 245 13.43 16.95 4.63
C ILE A 245 14.70 16.74 3.78
N PRO A 246 15.91 17.00 4.32
CA PRO A 246 17.15 16.86 3.55
C PRO A 246 17.42 15.46 3.00
N SER A 247 16.97 14.40 3.68
CA SER A 247 17.11 13.01 3.23
C SER A 247 15.88 12.47 2.50
N TYR A 248 14.98 13.35 2.04
CA TYR A 248 13.80 12.93 1.29
C TYR A 248 14.23 12.28 -0.02
N VAL A 249 13.76 11.07 -0.25
CA VAL A 249 13.92 10.34 -1.50
C VAL A 249 12.52 10.09 -2.05
N ARG A 250 12.22 10.61 -3.24
CA ARG A 250 10.86 10.51 -3.82
C ARG A 250 10.52 9.08 -4.24
N ASP A 251 11.45 8.44 -4.93
CA ASP A 251 11.27 7.13 -5.55
C ASP A 251 12.63 6.44 -5.82
N ASP A 252 12.58 5.22 -6.38
CA ASP A 252 13.75 4.43 -6.75
C ASP A 252 14.62 5.09 -7.81
N ILE A 253 14.00 5.79 -8.77
CA ILE A 253 14.72 6.54 -9.78
C ILE A 253 15.45 7.75 -9.18
N ASP A 254 14.82 8.43 -8.23
CA ASP A 254 15.40 9.55 -7.49
C ASP A 254 16.58 9.09 -6.65
N PHE A 255 16.43 7.96 -5.94
CA PHE A 255 17.52 7.33 -5.19
C PHE A 255 18.75 7.04 -6.07
N LEU A 256 18.54 6.49 -7.26
CA LEU A 256 19.62 6.18 -8.20
C LEU A 256 20.36 7.43 -8.68
N ARG A 257 19.76 8.62 -8.59
CA ARG A 257 20.44 9.90 -8.92
C ARG A 257 21.37 10.35 -7.80
N TYR A 258 21.13 9.95 -6.55
CA TYR A 258 22.02 10.24 -5.42
C TYR A 258 23.24 9.32 -5.37
N ILE A 259 23.15 8.14 -6.00
CA ILE A 259 24.30 7.21 -6.07
C ILE A 259 25.29 7.73 -7.12
N PRO A 260 26.59 7.88 -6.76
CA PRO A 260 27.60 8.30 -7.73
C PRO A 260 27.80 7.23 -8.82
N GLU A 261 28.05 7.68 -10.05
CA GLU A 261 28.29 6.77 -11.18
C GLU A 261 29.53 5.88 -10.98
N THR A 262 30.51 6.39 -10.24
CA THR A 262 31.76 5.70 -9.92
C THR A 262 32.14 5.94 -8.46
N VAL A 263 32.70 4.93 -7.83
CA VAL A 263 33.29 5.01 -6.48
C VAL A 263 34.77 4.61 -6.53
N PRO A 264 35.61 5.10 -5.60
CA PRO A 264 36.98 4.61 -5.44
C PRO A 264 37.05 3.08 -5.28
N LYS A 265 38.15 2.47 -5.71
CA LYS A 265 38.34 1.00 -5.69
C LYS A 265 38.21 0.37 -4.29
N ASN A 266 38.47 1.15 -3.23
CA ASN A 266 38.45 0.68 -1.84
C ASN A 266 37.19 1.10 -1.09
N THR A 267 36.11 1.43 -1.80
CA THR A 267 34.83 1.79 -1.18
C THR A 267 34.06 0.54 -0.76
N LEU A 268 33.62 0.52 0.51
CA LEU A 268 32.70 -0.49 1.03
C LEU A 268 31.26 0.02 0.90
N LEU A 269 30.40 -0.78 0.28
CA LEU A 269 28.96 -0.56 0.32
C LEU A 269 28.39 -1.25 1.55
N THR A 270 27.88 -0.46 2.49
CA THR A 270 27.21 -0.96 3.70
C THR A 270 25.72 -0.71 3.60
N THR A 271 24.93 -1.74 3.91
CA THR A 271 23.47 -1.66 3.99
C THR A 271 23.01 -2.04 5.38
N PHE A 272 22.12 -1.25 5.96
CA PHE A 272 21.49 -1.53 7.25
C PHE A 272 20.02 -1.84 7.02
N ASP A 273 19.47 -2.84 7.72
CA ASP A 273 18.04 -3.12 7.74
C ASP A 273 17.49 -2.74 9.12
N VAL A 274 16.51 -1.84 9.16
CA VAL A 274 15.88 -1.43 10.43
C VAL A 274 14.85 -2.47 10.82
N THR A 275 14.96 -2.98 12.04
CA THR A 275 14.03 -3.96 12.60
C THR A 275 12.82 -3.29 13.25
N SER A 276 11.62 -3.77 12.92
CA SER A 276 10.37 -3.42 13.63
C SER A 276 10.12 -1.91 13.74
N LEU A 277 10.33 -1.20 12.62
CA LEU A 277 10.40 0.25 12.60
C LEU A 277 9.11 0.94 13.08
N TYR A 278 7.96 0.57 12.52
CA TYR A 278 6.67 1.19 12.85
C TYR A 278 6.17 0.88 14.26
N THR A 279 6.65 -0.20 14.88
CA THR A 279 6.28 -0.60 16.25
C THR A 279 7.20 -0.01 17.32
N ASN A 280 8.29 0.64 16.90
CA ASN A 280 9.32 1.17 17.79
C ASN A 280 9.33 2.71 17.83
N ILE A 281 8.37 3.40 17.19
CA ILE A 281 8.29 4.86 17.18
C ILE A 281 7.32 5.33 18.27
N PRO A 282 7.81 6.00 19.34
CA PRO A 282 6.94 6.51 20.39
C PRO A 282 5.92 7.52 19.85
N HIS A 283 4.64 7.37 20.23
CA HIS A 283 3.58 8.26 19.74
C HIS A 283 3.80 9.73 20.13
N ASP A 284 4.37 10.00 21.29
CA ASP A 284 4.71 11.33 21.79
C ASP A 284 5.78 12.00 20.91
N LEU A 285 6.85 11.27 20.58
CA LEU A 285 7.88 11.73 19.63
C LEU A 285 7.25 12.04 18.28
N GLY A 286 6.35 11.17 17.84
CA GLY A 286 5.53 11.36 16.67
C GLY A 286 4.76 12.68 16.62
N THR A 287 4.04 12.99 17.69
CA THR A 287 3.26 14.23 17.79
C THR A 287 4.15 15.47 17.93
N THR A 288 5.31 15.32 18.59
CA THR A 288 6.31 16.38 18.73
C THR A 288 6.92 16.73 17.38
N ALA A 289 7.26 15.72 16.57
CA ALA A 289 7.80 15.93 15.23
C ALA A 289 6.77 16.61 14.31
N ILE A 290 5.50 16.18 14.34
CA ILE A 290 4.42 16.85 13.59
C ILE A 290 4.33 18.32 13.98
N LYS A 291 4.29 18.62 15.30
CA LYS A 291 4.21 19.98 15.80
C LYS A 291 5.38 20.84 15.30
N TYR A 292 6.60 20.37 15.49
CA TYR A 292 7.82 21.05 15.04
C TYR A 292 7.80 21.39 13.55
N TRP A 293 7.52 20.39 12.70
CA TRP A 293 7.58 20.57 11.24
C TRP A 293 6.46 21.46 10.69
N VAL A 294 5.28 21.43 11.32
CA VAL A 294 4.16 22.32 10.98
C VAL A 294 4.44 23.75 11.41
N GLU A 295 5.05 23.97 12.58
CA GLU A 295 5.38 25.31 13.09
C GLU A 295 6.49 25.99 12.28
N ILE A 296 7.56 25.26 11.95
CA ILE A 296 8.71 25.83 11.23
C ILE A 296 8.41 26.10 9.74
N ASN A 297 7.41 25.42 9.16
CA ASN A 297 7.00 25.59 7.75
C ASN A 297 5.50 25.96 7.65
N ARG A 298 5.04 26.85 8.53
CA ARG A 298 3.62 27.18 8.65
C ARG A 298 3.02 27.74 7.36
N GLU A 299 3.83 28.40 6.55
CA GLU A 299 3.50 28.99 5.25
C GLU A 299 3.14 27.96 4.17
N ILE A 300 3.61 26.71 4.29
CA ILE A 300 3.31 25.62 3.35
C ILE A 300 2.00 24.92 3.71
N VAL A 301 1.64 24.95 4.99
CA VAL A 301 0.42 24.36 5.52
C VAL A 301 -0.76 25.31 5.30
N ASP A 302 -1.93 24.78 4.95
CA ASP A 302 -3.14 25.61 4.77
C ASP A 302 -3.42 26.43 6.05
N GLY A 303 -3.63 27.74 5.87
CA GLY A 303 -3.87 28.70 6.96
C GLY A 303 -5.09 28.34 7.83
N ARG A 304 -6.07 27.63 7.26
CA ARG A 304 -7.30 27.24 7.96
C ARG A 304 -7.07 26.25 9.10
N PHE A 305 -6.03 25.42 8.98
CA PHE A 305 -5.74 24.36 9.96
C PHE A 305 -4.57 24.78 10.83
N ASP A 306 -4.87 25.14 12.08
CA ASP A 306 -3.81 25.45 13.05
C ASP A 306 -3.04 24.19 13.48
N THR A 307 -1.91 24.43 14.14
CA THR A 307 -1.01 23.38 14.59
C THR A 307 -1.68 22.45 15.62
N GLU A 308 -2.48 23.00 16.53
CA GLU A 308 -3.11 22.21 17.59
C GLU A 308 -4.19 21.27 17.04
N LEU A 309 -4.93 21.67 16.02
CA LEU A 309 -5.85 20.83 15.26
C LEU A 309 -5.10 19.66 14.61
N ILE A 310 -4.03 19.94 13.86
CA ILE A 310 -3.25 18.92 13.15
C ILE A 310 -2.64 17.92 14.14
N VAL A 311 -2.08 18.42 15.24
CA VAL A 311 -1.52 17.58 16.31
C VAL A 311 -2.60 16.77 17.01
N SER A 312 -3.78 17.34 17.27
CA SER A 312 -4.91 16.66 17.90
C SER A 312 -5.48 15.54 17.02
N PHE A 313 -5.58 15.78 15.72
CA PHE A 313 -5.93 14.74 14.74
C PHE A 313 -4.85 13.65 14.72
N GLY A 314 -3.56 14.02 14.74
CA GLY A 314 -2.45 13.07 14.76
C GLY A 314 -2.49 12.18 16.01
N LYS A 315 -2.69 12.77 17.19
CA LYS A 315 -2.93 12.06 18.45
C LYS A 315 -4.12 11.13 18.34
N CYS A 316 -5.23 11.61 17.79
CA CYS A 316 -6.44 10.79 17.63
C CYS A 316 -6.17 9.56 16.76
N VAL A 317 -5.46 9.69 15.64
CA VAL A 317 -5.17 8.55 14.77
C VAL A 317 -4.18 7.57 15.42
N LEU A 318 -3.11 8.07 16.04
CA LEU A 318 -2.09 7.22 16.69
C LEU A 318 -2.67 6.46 17.90
N GLN A 319 -3.52 7.11 18.70
CA GLN A 319 -4.12 6.50 19.89
C GLN A 319 -5.35 5.65 19.57
N SER A 320 -6.00 5.89 18.42
CA SER A 320 -7.17 5.12 17.98
C SER A 320 -6.81 4.03 16.96
N GLY A 321 -5.52 3.70 16.85
CA GLY A 321 -4.97 2.68 15.96
C GLY A 321 -5.84 1.43 15.91
N ILE A 322 -6.25 1.11 14.68
CA ILE A 322 -7.21 0.10 14.24
C ILE A 322 -7.24 -1.14 15.15
N GLY A 323 -8.34 -1.35 15.90
CA GLY A 323 -8.98 -2.63 16.31
C GLY A 323 -8.15 -3.82 16.85
N CYS A 324 -6.83 -3.75 16.83
CA CYS A 324 -5.84 -4.70 17.33
C CYS A 324 -5.01 -3.87 18.30
N GLY A 325 -5.51 -3.76 19.53
CA GLY A 325 -4.83 -3.05 20.59
C GLY A 325 -3.47 -3.69 20.80
N THR A 326 -2.43 -3.00 20.39
CA THR A 326 -1.07 -3.31 20.78
C THR A 326 -0.80 -2.58 22.10
N GLN A 327 -0.20 -3.25 23.09
CA GLN A 327 0.01 -2.64 24.43
C GLN A 327 1.00 -1.48 24.41
N ASN A 328 1.81 -1.39 23.35
CA ASN A 328 2.87 -0.40 23.27
C ASN A 328 2.36 0.92 22.71
N PRO A 329 2.56 2.06 23.40
CA PRO A 329 2.32 3.41 22.86
C PRO A 329 3.29 3.78 21.71
N CYS A 330 3.92 2.78 21.08
CA CYS A 330 4.87 2.91 19.98
C CYS A 330 4.39 2.21 18.69
N SER A 331 3.17 1.65 18.67
CA SER A 331 2.76 0.70 17.64
C SER A 331 1.57 1.18 16.82
N SER A 332 1.88 1.60 15.59
CA SER A 332 0.89 1.77 14.53
C SER A 332 0.92 0.52 13.63
N PRO A 333 -0.23 -0.10 13.30
CA PRO A 333 -0.23 -1.21 12.36
C PRO A 333 0.24 -0.73 10.97
N ASP A 334 1.13 -1.53 10.36
CA ASP A 334 1.62 -1.34 8.99
C ASP A 334 0.40 -1.28 8.03
N GLY A 335 0.05 -0.08 7.57
CA GLY A 335 -1.02 0.11 6.58
C GLY A 335 -1.78 1.44 6.61
N SER A 336 -1.62 2.31 7.61
CA SER A 336 -2.26 3.64 7.57
C SER A 336 -1.45 4.63 6.71
N MET A 337 -2.11 5.54 6.00
CA MET A 337 -1.40 6.50 5.13
C MET A 337 -0.52 7.47 5.93
N ILE A 338 -0.94 7.82 7.15
CA ILE A 338 -0.15 8.68 8.05
C ILE A 338 1.18 8.03 8.43
N THR A 339 1.27 6.71 8.62
CA THR A 339 2.50 6.11 9.19
C THR A 339 3.72 6.39 8.32
N THR A 340 3.55 6.54 7.00
CA THR A 340 4.65 6.85 6.09
C THR A 340 5.12 8.30 6.23
N CYS A 341 4.21 9.27 6.25
CA CYS A 341 4.58 10.69 6.42
C CYS A 341 5.05 11.00 7.84
N HIS A 342 4.37 10.44 8.85
CA HIS A 342 4.75 10.50 10.25
C HIS A 342 6.18 9.99 10.48
N PHE A 343 6.49 8.84 9.88
CA PHE A 343 7.82 8.25 9.91
C PHE A 343 8.90 9.18 9.34
N ASN A 344 8.66 9.74 8.16
CA ASN A 344 9.60 10.66 7.52
C ASN A 344 9.92 11.84 8.44
N LEU A 345 8.91 12.40 9.10
CA LEU A 345 9.08 13.54 10.00
C LEU A 345 9.83 13.16 11.29
N VAL A 346 9.56 11.98 11.87
CA VAL A 346 10.16 11.53 13.13
C VAL A 346 11.65 11.23 12.99
N ILE A 347 12.07 10.52 11.95
CA ILE A 347 13.49 10.16 11.79
C ILE A 347 14.37 11.40 11.71
N LEU A 348 13.92 12.44 11.02
CA LEU A 348 14.78 13.60 10.76
C LEU A 348 14.73 14.66 11.84
N HIS A 349 13.69 14.67 12.67
CA HIS A 349 13.68 15.47 13.90
C HIS A 349 14.88 15.16 14.82
N ARG A 350 15.50 13.96 14.74
CA ARG A 350 16.72 13.62 15.49
C ARG A 350 18.03 13.83 14.72
N ASN A 351 18.05 14.53 13.58
CA ASN A 351 19.22 14.67 12.70
C ASN A 351 19.81 13.30 12.28
N CYS A 352 18.96 12.29 12.18
CA CYS A 352 19.35 10.94 11.81
C CYS A 352 19.31 10.81 10.28
N SER A 353 20.30 11.37 9.59
CA SER A 353 20.45 11.32 8.12
C SER A 353 20.68 9.92 7.53
N MET A 354 20.80 8.88 8.36
CA MET A 354 21.23 7.53 7.98
C MET A 354 20.11 6.54 7.58
N PHE A 355 18.84 6.85 7.81
CA PHE A 355 17.84 5.79 7.99
C PHE A 355 16.94 5.48 6.78
N PHE A 356 17.01 6.29 5.72
CA PHE A 356 16.08 6.19 4.57
C PHE A 356 16.42 5.09 3.54
N LEU A 357 17.59 4.45 3.65
CA LEU A 357 18.07 3.51 2.62
C LEU A 357 17.27 2.20 2.50
N THR A 358 16.32 1.94 3.39
CA THR A 358 15.77 0.58 3.60
C THR A 358 14.56 0.22 2.74
N PHE A 359 13.69 1.16 2.37
CA PHE A 359 12.47 0.83 1.61
C PHE A 359 12.70 0.79 0.11
N THR A 360 13.55 1.67 -0.42
CA THR A 360 13.78 1.81 -1.86
C THR A 360 14.78 0.78 -2.41
N VAL A 361 15.77 0.36 -1.61
CA VAL A 361 16.86 -0.51 -2.06
C VAL A 361 16.49 -2.00 -2.02
N ARG A 362 15.48 -2.39 -1.24
CA ARG A 362 15.17 -3.81 -1.00
C ARG A 362 14.50 -4.52 -2.18
N VAL A 363 14.13 -3.79 -3.23
CA VAL A 363 13.56 -4.36 -4.48
C VAL A 363 14.66 -4.77 -5.48
N ILE A 364 15.91 -4.29 -5.36
CA ILE A 364 16.89 -4.41 -6.48
C ILE A 364 18.12 -5.28 -6.17
N LEU A 365 18.33 -5.76 -4.95
CA LEU A 365 19.52 -6.58 -4.65
C LEU A 365 19.15 -8.05 -4.35
N SER A 366 18.93 -8.81 -5.43
CA SER A 366 19.20 -10.25 -5.44
C SER A 366 20.72 -10.44 -5.64
N PRO A 367 21.39 -11.30 -4.86
CA PRO A 367 22.85 -11.36 -4.83
C PRO A 367 23.37 -12.20 -6.00
N THR A 368 23.45 -11.64 -7.20
CA THR A 368 24.37 -12.14 -8.24
C THR A 368 24.54 -11.11 -9.38
N VAL A 369 25.80 -10.67 -9.55
CA VAL A 369 26.43 -10.08 -10.77
C VAL A 369 26.40 -8.54 -10.96
N LEU A 370 27.54 -7.92 -10.62
CA LEU A 370 28.13 -6.65 -11.14
C LEU A 370 28.35 -6.72 -12.68
N PRO A 371 28.48 -5.64 -13.50
CA PRO A 371 28.97 -4.29 -13.19
C PRO A 371 28.09 -3.13 -13.74
N ILE A 372 28.34 -1.92 -13.25
CA ILE A 372 27.65 -0.69 -13.68
C ILE A 372 28.07 -0.34 -15.12
N LYS A 373 27.25 -0.70 -16.11
CA LYS A 373 27.26 -0.08 -17.44
C LYS A 373 25.86 0.43 -17.77
N ARG A 374 25.72 1.76 -17.71
CA ARG A 374 24.49 2.56 -17.93
C ARG A 374 23.72 2.25 -19.24
N LYS A 375 24.34 1.63 -20.24
CA LYS A 375 23.77 1.42 -21.58
C LYS A 375 22.81 0.22 -21.72
N GLN A 376 22.75 -0.72 -20.78
CA GLN A 376 21.84 -1.88 -20.90
C GLN A 376 20.43 -1.65 -20.31
N TRP A 377 20.22 -0.62 -19.48
CA TRP A 377 18.92 -0.37 -18.83
C TRP A 377 17.89 0.32 -19.73
N MET A 378 18.30 1.05 -20.77
CA MET A 378 17.37 1.86 -21.59
C MET A 378 16.56 1.07 -22.65
N LYS A 379 16.76 -0.25 -22.81
CA LYS A 379 16.04 -1.05 -23.83
C LYS A 379 14.82 -1.84 -23.33
N SER A 380 14.40 -1.67 -22.07
CA SER A 380 13.33 -2.49 -21.46
C SER A 380 11.98 -1.78 -21.23
N LYS A 381 11.76 -0.57 -21.77
CA LYS A 381 10.54 0.21 -21.50
C LYS A 381 9.71 0.60 -22.73
N HIS A 382 9.85 -0.08 -23.86
CA HIS A 382 8.86 -0.08 -24.94
C HIS A 382 8.54 -1.53 -25.29
N GLY A 383 7.31 -1.95 -25.01
CA GLY A 383 6.81 -3.31 -25.17
C GLY A 383 5.63 -3.54 -24.25
#